data_AF-A0A2S1YYE1-F1
#
_entry.id   AF-A0A2S1YYE1-F1
#
_cell.length_a   1.000
_cell.length_b   1.000
_cell.length_c   1.000
_cell.angle_alpha   90.00
_cell.angle_beta   90.00
_cell.angle_gamma   90.00
#
_symmetry.space_group_name_H-M   'P 1'
#
loop_
_entity.id
_entity.type
_entity.pdbx_description
1 polymer ?
#
loop_
_entity_poly.entity_id
_entity_poly.type
_entity_poly.pdbx_seq_one_letter_code
_entity_poly.pdbx_strand_id
1 'polypeptide(L)'
;MTQSLHGTEPPLHPGRFSKTLTGTVTYSSPQTTGSSASFSTSYAMYVTSPGATATDPNASWKNARQVRCDHAVGGTSVAGCAVPSVMAVVPMKATSEDAGGAVAAYQWAQQRFNDGWGDNKPLTREKNGAAERTDRTCGSFVANTDLVETDTCGEFPFAEAKEGGIDGARCVEVIPNASSGSWDTYVLGDSRVLDPATPCVRAHVPAVDKQFADVKLNEGFENQHVINSDQFKVEFTTPAAVPQAACLANWPSGALPSGAGWIRNTTEPVAHVNKTIIPIGSAGTRPTTAQACLGKKLGAGKPASGDITGWRDAQKFNQDNPPVTSQARCHLIANILGGPGAILDGGQNNLVPCWQVGMNTGTPSMRTYEFMAQKEVGEADFGANDAILYQVTPVFRDATSTIPVGVTMTASIERANGSAEELFPNVYVPNTKANTGLLNLGN
;
A
#
# COMPACT_ATOMS: atom_id res chain seq x y z
N MET A 1 -15.42 -37.24 -7.60
CA MET A 1 -14.96 -36.69 -8.90
C MET A 1 -15.54 -37.56 -10.00
N THR A 2 -16.20 -36.97 -10.99
CA THR A 2 -16.79 -37.70 -12.12
C THR A 2 -15.93 -37.41 -13.35
N GLN A 3 -15.32 -38.44 -13.97
CA GLN A 3 -14.66 -38.30 -15.27
C GLN A 3 -15.49 -39.03 -16.34
N SER A 4 -15.92 -38.30 -17.37
CA SER A 4 -16.62 -38.85 -18.53
C SER A 4 -15.60 -39.36 -19.56
N LEU A 5 -15.80 -40.56 -20.10
CA LEU A 5 -14.92 -41.14 -21.12
C LEU A 5 -15.41 -40.78 -22.53
N HIS A 6 -14.48 -40.32 -23.37
CA HIS A 6 -14.64 -40.30 -24.82
C HIS A 6 -13.61 -41.28 -25.41
N GLY A 7 -14.04 -42.52 -25.68
CA GLY A 7 -13.27 -43.43 -26.51
C GLY A 7 -13.58 -43.14 -27.98
N THR A 8 -12.57 -42.85 -28.80
CA THR A 8 -12.71 -42.89 -30.26
C THR A 8 -11.75 -43.97 -30.77
N GLU A 9 -12.30 -45.08 -31.26
CA GLU A 9 -11.50 -46.08 -31.96
C GLU A 9 -11.31 -45.68 -33.44
N PRO A 10 -10.13 -45.91 -34.03
CA PRO A 10 -9.99 -45.86 -35.47
C PRO A 10 -10.80 -47.00 -36.12
N PRO A 11 -11.30 -46.80 -37.35
CA PRO A 11 -12.29 -47.70 -37.94
C PRO A 11 -11.69 -49.06 -38.27
N LEU A 12 -12.23 -50.12 -37.66
CA LEU A 12 -12.15 -51.46 -38.23
C LEU A 12 -13.07 -51.50 -39.47
N HIS A 13 -12.48 -51.65 -40.65
CA HIS A 13 -13.21 -51.86 -41.91
C HIS A 13 -13.07 -53.32 -42.39
N PRO A 14 -14.00 -53.85 -43.21
CA PRO A 14 -15.23 -53.23 -43.74
C PRO A 14 -16.49 -54.03 -43.37
N GLY A 15 -17.41 -53.41 -42.63
CA GLY A 15 -18.68 -54.04 -42.28
C GLY A 15 -19.57 -53.17 -41.39
N ARG A 16 -19.97 -51.99 -41.91
CA ARG A 16 -21.06 -51.12 -41.43
C ARG A 16 -21.44 -51.19 -39.93
N PHE A 17 -20.60 -50.80 -38.97
CA PHE A 17 -21.06 -50.19 -37.69
C PHE A 17 -19.90 -49.44 -37.01
N SER A 18 -19.68 -48.18 -37.37
CA SER A 18 -18.86 -47.24 -36.59
C SER A 18 -19.68 -46.73 -35.40
N LYS A 19 -19.81 -47.55 -34.35
CA LYS A 19 -20.49 -47.16 -33.10
C LYS A 19 -19.45 -46.89 -32.02
N THR A 20 -19.31 -45.61 -31.67
CA THR A 20 -18.59 -45.21 -30.46
C THR A 20 -19.37 -45.66 -29.22
N LEU A 21 -18.70 -46.37 -28.31
CA LEU A 21 -19.22 -46.68 -26.98
C LEU A 21 -18.58 -45.73 -25.96
N THR A 22 -19.41 -45.04 -25.18
CA THR A 22 -18.97 -44.17 -24.08
C THR A 22 -19.50 -44.70 -22.76
N GLY A 23 -18.67 -44.64 -21.72
CA GLY A 23 -19.06 -44.96 -20.34
C GLY A 23 -18.52 -43.91 -19.37
N THR A 24 -19.00 -43.91 -18.13
CA THR A 24 -18.50 -43.03 -17.07
C THR A 24 -18.03 -43.89 -15.91
N VAL A 25 -16.82 -43.64 -15.42
CA VAL A 25 -16.29 -44.28 -14.21
C VAL A 25 -16.23 -43.21 -13.11
N THR A 26 -16.91 -43.49 -11.99
CA THR A 26 -16.95 -42.58 -10.84
C THR A 26 -16.12 -43.15 -9.71
N TYR A 27 -15.20 -42.34 -9.18
CA TYR A 27 -14.41 -42.66 -8.00
C TYR A 27 -14.91 -41.81 -6.82
N SER A 28 -15.12 -42.46 -5.67
CA SER A 28 -15.49 -41.80 -4.41
C SER A 28 -14.45 -42.08 -3.33
N SER A 29 -14.11 -41.04 -2.57
CA SER A 29 -13.26 -41.13 -1.38
C SER A 29 -13.85 -40.18 -0.34
N PRO A 30 -14.86 -40.62 0.44
CA PRO A 30 -15.45 -39.77 1.46
C PRO A 30 -14.41 -39.45 2.54
N GLN A 31 -14.32 -38.17 2.92
CA GLN A 31 -13.39 -37.70 3.94
C GLN A 31 -14.16 -37.09 5.11
N THR A 32 -13.75 -37.46 6.32
CA THR A 32 -14.21 -36.83 7.55
C THR A 32 -13.41 -35.56 7.81
N THR A 33 -13.98 -34.59 8.53
CA THR A 33 -13.29 -33.34 8.88
C THR A 33 -11.90 -33.62 9.48
N GLY A 34 -10.88 -32.96 8.94
CA GLY A 34 -9.47 -33.12 9.32
C GLY A 34 -8.74 -34.29 8.65
N SER A 35 -9.41 -35.15 7.87
CA SER A 35 -8.77 -36.30 7.20
C SER A 35 -8.36 -36.01 5.77
N SER A 36 -7.37 -36.77 5.29
CA SER A 36 -7.02 -36.85 3.89
C SER A 36 -6.67 -38.29 3.51
N ALA A 37 -6.96 -38.68 2.26
CA ALA A 37 -6.56 -39.96 1.70
C ALA A 37 -6.09 -39.77 0.26
N SER A 38 -5.03 -40.47 -0.10
CA SER A 38 -4.44 -40.37 -1.44
C SER A 38 -4.51 -41.71 -2.17
N PHE A 39 -4.98 -41.70 -3.41
CA PHE A 39 -5.17 -42.90 -4.23
C PHE A 39 -4.80 -42.65 -5.69
N SER A 40 -4.50 -43.72 -6.43
CA SER A 40 -4.36 -43.68 -7.89
C SER A 40 -5.63 -44.23 -8.53
N THR A 41 -6.07 -43.63 -9.62
CA THR A 41 -7.19 -44.15 -10.42
C THR A 41 -6.68 -44.94 -11.61
N SER A 42 -7.36 -46.02 -11.96
CA SER A 42 -7.10 -46.80 -13.17
C SER A 42 -8.39 -47.46 -13.65
N TYR A 43 -8.51 -47.70 -14.95
CA TYR A 43 -9.60 -48.48 -15.52
C TYR A 43 -9.07 -49.47 -16.56
N ALA A 44 -9.84 -50.53 -16.80
CA ALA A 44 -9.64 -51.47 -17.89
C ALA A 44 -10.98 -51.70 -18.58
N MET A 45 -11.01 -51.56 -19.91
CA MET A 45 -12.18 -51.87 -20.73
C MET A 45 -12.00 -53.23 -21.38
N TYR A 46 -12.99 -54.10 -21.22
CA TYR A 46 -13.04 -55.42 -21.84
C TYR A 46 -14.12 -55.45 -22.92
N VAL A 47 -13.74 -55.72 -24.17
CA VAL A 47 -14.67 -55.81 -25.30
C VAL A 47 -14.77 -57.27 -25.75
N THR A 48 -15.99 -57.82 -25.77
CA THR A 48 -16.26 -59.16 -26.29
C THR A 48 -17.33 -59.10 -27.38
N SER A 49 -17.13 -59.85 -28.45
CA SER A 49 -18.10 -60.02 -29.55
C SER A 49 -18.17 -61.50 -29.94
N PRO A 50 -19.35 -62.14 -29.93
CA PRO A 50 -19.48 -63.54 -30.32
C PRO A 50 -18.97 -63.78 -31.75
N GLY A 51 -18.04 -64.74 -31.90
CA GLY A 51 -17.47 -65.11 -33.20
C GLY A 51 -16.32 -64.23 -33.70
N ALA A 52 -15.89 -63.22 -32.93
CA ALA A 52 -14.75 -62.36 -33.28
C ALA A 52 -13.57 -62.56 -32.31
N THR A 53 -12.35 -62.56 -32.83
CA THR A 53 -11.13 -62.50 -32.03
C THR A 53 -10.74 -61.04 -31.84
N ALA A 54 -10.82 -60.54 -30.60
CA ALA A 54 -10.42 -59.17 -30.29
C ALA A 54 -8.90 -58.99 -30.51
N THR A 55 -8.52 -57.98 -31.29
CA THR A 55 -7.11 -57.63 -31.56
C THR A 55 -6.46 -56.81 -30.44
N ASP A 56 -7.27 -56.07 -29.68
CA ASP A 56 -6.87 -55.41 -28.44
C ASP A 56 -8.03 -55.48 -27.43
N PRO A 57 -8.18 -56.60 -26.70
CA PRO A 57 -9.30 -56.79 -25.79
C PRO A 57 -9.25 -55.87 -24.55
N ASN A 58 -8.12 -55.18 -24.31
CA ASN A 58 -7.81 -54.53 -23.04
C ASN A 58 -7.26 -53.11 -23.24
N ALA A 59 -8.13 -52.15 -23.52
CA ALA A 59 -7.77 -50.75 -23.36
C ALA A 59 -7.69 -50.44 -21.86
N SER A 60 -6.47 -50.32 -21.34
CA SER A 60 -6.22 -49.97 -19.93
C SER A 60 -5.59 -48.60 -19.81
N TRP A 61 -6.03 -47.85 -18.80
CA TRP A 61 -5.48 -46.54 -18.47
C TRP A 61 -5.22 -46.46 -16.98
N LYS A 62 -4.12 -45.82 -16.62
CA LYS A 62 -3.76 -45.52 -15.24
C LYS A 62 -3.46 -44.04 -15.15
N ASN A 63 -4.04 -43.39 -14.16
CA ASN A 63 -3.66 -42.03 -13.81
C ASN A 63 -2.21 -42.05 -13.33
N ALA A 64 -1.35 -41.32 -14.05
CA ALA A 64 0.05 -41.18 -13.69
C ALA A 64 0.26 -40.38 -12.39
N ARG A 65 -0.78 -39.67 -11.94
CA ARG A 65 -0.73 -38.81 -10.75
C ARG A 65 -1.64 -39.35 -9.65
N GLN A 66 -1.16 -39.26 -8.41
CA GLN A 66 -1.96 -39.56 -7.24
C GLN A 66 -2.94 -38.42 -6.98
N VAL A 67 -4.19 -38.78 -6.71
CA VAL A 67 -5.24 -37.86 -6.28
C VAL A 67 -5.32 -37.92 -4.76
N ARG A 68 -5.28 -36.77 -4.09
CA ARG A 68 -5.61 -36.64 -2.67
C ARG A 68 -7.01 -36.11 -2.57
N CYS A 69 -7.90 -36.80 -1.86
CA CYS A 69 -9.14 -36.20 -1.38
C CYS A 69 -8.98 -35.87 0.10
N ASP A 70 -9.43 -34.70 0.52
CA ASP A 70 -9.29 -34.22 1.89
C ASP A 70 -10.49 -33.38 2.34
N HIS A 71 -10.62 -33.27 3.65
CA HIS A 71 -11.47 -32.31 4.36
C HIS A 71 -10.63 -31.66 5.46
N ALA A 72 -9.35 -31.41 5.16
CA ALA A 72 -8.31 -31.05 6.14
C ALA A 72 -7.86 -29.58 6.03
N VAL A 73 -8.38 -28.82 5.07
CA VAL A 73 -8.09 -27.39 4.93
C VAL A 73 -8.54 -26.60 6.16
N GLY A 74 -9.65 -27.00 6.80
CA GLY A 74 -10.22 -26.36 8.00
C GLY A 74 -11.33 -25.35 7.67
N GLY A 75 -11.84 -24.64 8.68
CA GLY A 75 -12.83 -23.57 8.50
C GLY A 75 -14.19 -24.05 7.99
N THR A 76 -14.72 -23.37 6.97
CA THR A 76 -15.97 -23.70 6.29
C THR A 76 -15.77 -24.57 5.04
N SER A 77 -14.52 -24.93 4.72
CA SER A 77 -14.17 -25.77 3.57
C SER A 77 -14.95 -27.08 3.58
N VAL A 78 -15.55 -27.41 2.43
CA VAL A 78 -16.11 -28.75 2.19
C VAL A 78 -15.01 -29.73 1.79
N ALA A 79 -15.30 -31.03 1.90
CA ALA A 79 -14.40 -32.06 1.39
C ALA A 79 -14.22 -31.92 -0.14
N GLY A 80 -12.99 -32.06 -0.62
CA GLY A 80 -12.66 -32.02 -2.04
C GLY A 80 -11.40 -32.79 -2.37
N CYS A 81 -10.85 -32.61 -3.57
CA CYS A 81 -9.68 -33.36 -4.01
C CYS A 81 -8.69 -32.50 -4.79
N ALA A 82 -7.41 -32.71 -4.53
CA ALA A 82 -6.27 -32.12 -5.21
C ALA A 82 -5.38 -33.20 -5.85
N VAL A 83 -4.45 -32.76 -6.70
CA VAL A 83 -3.41 -33.62 -7.26
C VAL A 83 -2.07 -33.09 -6.74
N PRO A 84 -1.53 -33.61 -5.62
CA PRO A 84 -0.38 -33.00 -4.93
C PRO A 84 0.89 -32.88 -5.76
N SER A 85 1.04 -33.70 -6.81
CA SER A 85 2.15 -33.58 -7.79
C SER A 85 2.07 -32.32 -8.66
N VAL A 86 0.96 -31.58 -8.61
CA VAL A 86 0.78 -30.27 -9.23
C VAL A 86 0.83 -29.24 -8.11
N MET A 87 1.82 -28.35 -8.17
CA MET A 87 1.94 -27.24 -7.23
C MET A 87 0.67 -26.39 -7.28
N ALA A 88 0.05 -26.17 -6.13
CA ALA A 88 -1.09 -25.26 -6.02
C ALA A 88 -0.65 -23.82 -6.28
N VAL A 89 -1.54 -23.04 -6.90
CA VAL A 89 -1.36 -21.59 -7.08
C VAL A 89 -2.53 -20.90 -6.37
N VAL A 90 -2.24 -20.24 -5.26
CA VAL A 90 -3.19 -19.54 -4.40
C VAL A 90 -3.39 -18.13 -4.97
N PRO A 91 -4.56 -17.79 -5.54
CA PRO A 91 -4.79 -16.46 -6.08
C PRO A 91 -5.14 -15.48 -4.95
N MET A 92 -4.48 -14.32 -4.93
CA MET A 92 -4.80 -13.18 -4.06
C MET A 92 -5.03 -11.94 -4.92
N LYS A 93 -6.30 -11.63 -5.18
CA LYS A 93 -6.72 -10.54 -6.05
C LYS A 93 -7.32 -9.39 -5.26
N ALA A 94 -6.88 -8.18 -5.57
CA ALA A 94 -7.51 -6.93 -5.16
C ALA A 94 -7.86 -6.08 -6.39
N THR A 95 -8.99 -5.38 -6.33
CA THR A 95 -9.43 -4.36 -7.29
C THR A 95 -9.21 -2.95 -6.73
N SER A 96 -9.55 -1.91 -7.49
CA SER A 96 -9.43 -0.52 -7.05
C SER A 96 -10.42 -0.12 -5.95
N GLU A 97 -11.46 -0.93 -5.73
CA GLU A 97 -12.49 -0.69 -4.70
C GLU A 97 -12.25 -1.52 -3.43
N ASP A 98 -11.35 -2.50 -3.48
CA ASP A 98 -11.04 -3.37 -2.36
C ASP A 98 -10.06 -2.72 -1.37
N ALA A 99 -10.08 -3.19 -0.12
CA ALA A 99 -9.03 -2.95 0.87
C ALA A 99 -7.77 -3.79 0.52
N GLY A 100 -7.14 -3.44 -0.61
CA GLY A 100 -6.07 -4.21 -1.24
C GLY A 100 -4.65 -3.89 -0.78
N GLY A 101 -4.45 -3.01 0.20
CA GLY A 101 -3.13 -2.46 0.52
C GLY A 101 -2.10 -3.53 0.90
N ALA A 102 -2.49 -4.50 1.73
CA ALA A 102 -1.62 -5.61 2.09
C ALA A 102 -1.26 -6.48 0.88
N VAL A 103 -2.23 -6.80 0.02
CA VAL A 103 -2.02 -7.56 -1.23
C VAL A 103 -1.01 -6.84 -2.13
N ALA A 104 -1.11 -5.52 -2.25
CA ALA A 104 -0.19 -4.71 -3.03
C ALA A 104 1.24 -4.72 -2.45
N ALA A 105 1.39 -4.62 -1.12
CA ALA A 105 2.70 -4.72 -0.49
C ALA A 105 3.35 -6.10 -0.70
N TYR A 106 2.55 -7.18 -0.67
CA TYR A 106 3.04 -8.54 -0.91
C TYR A 106 3.45 -8.74 -2.37
N GLN A 107 2.67 -8.21 -3.31
CA GLN A 107 3.02 -8.20 -4.73
C GLN A 107 4.32 -7.42 -4.97
N TRP A 108 4.45 -6.24 -4.37
CA TRP A 108 5.67 -5.43 -4.45
C TRP A 108 6.88 -6.22 -3.94
N ALA A 109 6.77 -6.87 -2.79
CA ALA A 109 7.85 -7.68 -2.22
C ALA A 109 8.23 -8.86 -3.14
N GLN A 110 7.23 -9.57 -3.68
CA GLN A 110 7.45 -10.66 -4.63
C GLN A 110 8.20 -10.19 -5.90
N GLN A 111 7.94 -8.97 -6.36
CA GLN A 111 8.59 -8.39 -7.55
C GLN A 111 9.98 -7.78 -7.27
N ARG A 112 10.27 -7.40 -6.02
CA ARG A 112 11.46 -6.61 -5.68
C ARG A 112 12.54 -7.38 -4.93
N PHE A 113 12.19 -8.45 -4.22
CA PHE A 113 13.17 -9.28 -3.52
C PHE A 113 13.69 -10.41 -4.40
N ASN A 114 14.99 -10.71 -4.27
CA ASN A 114 15.68 -11.74 -5.04
C ASN A 114 15.07 -13.13 -4.86
N ASP A 115 14.51 -13.39 -3.68
CA ASP A 115 13.89 -14.67 -3.35
C ASP A 115 12.60 -14.92 -4.12
N GLY A 116 11.87 -13.87 -4.51
CA GLY A 116 10.60 -13.99 -5.23
C GLY A 116 9.63 -14.95 -4.53
N TRP A 117 9.49 -14.82 -3.20
CA TRP A 117 8.65 -15.70 -2.39
C TRP A 117 7.24 -15.83 -2.94
N GLY A 118 6.69 -17.04 -2.91
CA GLY A 118 5.39 -17.34 -3.50
C GLY A 118 5.40 -17.47 -5.02
N ASP A 119 6.50 -17.17 -5.73
CA ASP A 119 6.62 -17.42 -7.16
C ASP A 119 7.87 -18.25 -7.52
N ASN A 120 9.05 -17.63 -7.54
CA ASN A 120 10.30 -18.33 -7.84
C ASN A 120 10.67 -19.32 -6.74
N LYS A 121 10.37 -18.95 -5.49
CA LYS A 121 10.49 -19.83 -4.32
C LYS A 121 9.09 -20.10 -3.76
N PRO A 122 8.59 -21.35 -3.83
CA PRO A 122 7.30 -21.68 -3.26
C PRO A 122 7.32 -21.52 -1.74
N LEU A 123 6.15 -21.25 -1.18
CA LEU A 123 5.91 -21.24 0.26
C LEU A 123 5.43 -22.62 0.69
N THR A 124 5.61 -22.94 1.97
CA THR A 124 5.15 -24.20 2.58
C THR A 124 4.10 -23.88 3.63
N ARG A 125 2.87 -24.39 3.49
CA ARG A 125 1.80 -24.11 4.44
C ARG A 125 2.15 -24.68 5.81
N GLU A 126 2.08 -23.86 6.85
CA GLU A 126 2.31 -24.26 8.23
C GLU A 126 1.27 -23.58 9.12
N LYS A 127 0.32 -24.37 9.63
CA LYS A 127 -0.76 -23.87 10.49
C LYS A 127 -0.29 -23.64 11.92
N ASN A 128 0.64 -24.47 12.40
CA ASN A 128 1.05 -24.44 13.80
C ASN A 128 2.10 -23.34 14.00
N GLY A 129 2.03 -22.62 15.12
CA GLY A 129 2.98 -21.55 15.43
C GLY A 129 2.86 -20.29 14.56
N ALA A 130 1.72 -20.09 13.87
CA ALA A 130 1.47 -18.87 13.09
C ALA A 130 1.55 -17.62 13.99
N ALA A 131 0.94 -17.64 15.18
CA ALA A 131 1.02 -16.54 16.14
C ALA A 131 2.47 -16.22 16.56
N GLU A 132 3.30 -17.24 16.76
CA GLU A 132 4.73 -17.06 17.10
C GLU A 132 5.51 -16.47 15.92
N ARG A 133 5.17 -16.85 14.68
CA ARG A 133 5.76 -16.25 13.46
C ARG A 133 5.32 -14.80 13.29
N THR A 134 4.05 -14.50 13.47
CA THR A 134 3.55 -13.12 13.50
C THR A 134 4.27 -12.31 14.57
N ASP A 135 4.42 -12.84 15.79
CA ASP A 135 5.13 -12.15 16.88
C ASP A 135 6.61 -11.90 16.55
N ARG A 136 7.32 -12.85 15.91
CA ARG A 136 8.71 -12.61 15.48
C ARG A 136 8.85 -11.49 14.44
N THR A 137 7.88 -11.36 13.53
CA THR A 137 7.94 -10.35 12.46
C THR A 137 7.38 -9.01 12.91
N CYS A 138 6.24 -9.05 13.58
CA CYS A 138 5.43 -7.88 13.92
C CYS A 138 5.42 -7.53 15.42
N GLY A 139 6.03 -8.33 16.30
CA GLY A 139 6.02 -8.07 17.75
C GLY A 139 6.79 -6.80 18.14
N SER A 140 7.77 -6.40 17.32
CA SER A 140 8.50 -5.12 17.44
C SER A 140 7.92 -4.00 16.56
N PHE A 141 6.81 -4.24 15.86
CA PHE A 141 6.19 -3.26 14.97
C PHE A 141 5.67 -2.07 15.77
N VAL A 142 6.04 -0.86 15.34
CA VAL A 142 5.54 0.38 15.91
C VAL A 142 4.49 0.95 14.97
N ALA A 143 3.23 0.89 15.40
CA ALA A 143 2.13 1.49 14.64
C ALA A 143 2.37 2.98 14.43
N ASN A 144 2.27 3.40 13.18
CA ASN A 144 2.32 4.77 12.69
C ASN A 144 0.90 5.23 12.35
N THR A 145 0.07 5.34 13.40
CA THR A 145 -1.30 5.87 13.29
C THR A 145 -1.35 7.30 12.76
N ASP A 146 -0.20 7.95 12.73
CA ASP A 146 -0.08 9.27 12.17
C ASP A 146 -0.14 9.30 10.64
N LEU A 147 0.30 8.24 9.97
CA LEU A 147 0.23 8.09 8.50
C LEU A 147 -0.88 7.12 8.07
N VAL A 148 -1.21 6.14 8.92
CA VAL A 148 -2.19 5.08 8.63
C VAL A 148 -3.16 4.96 9.81
N GLU A 149 -4.37 5.50 9.71
CA GLU A 149 -5.29 5.70 10.86
C GLU A 149 -5.49 4.48 11.77
N THR A 150 -5.55 3.27 11.21
CA THR A 150 -5.67 2.00 11.94
C THR A 150 -4.48 1.09 11.65
N ASP A 151 -3.27 1.64 11.76
CA ASP A 151 -2.05 0.98 11.34
C ASP A 151 -1.81 -0.38 12.00
N THR A 152 -1.62 -1.39 11.16
CA THR A 152 -1.33 -2.77 11.52
C THR A 152 -0.19 -3.30 10.67
N CYS A 153 0.47 -4.35 11.16
CA CYS A 153 1.56 -5.02 10.46
C CYS A 153 1.00 -6.09 9.51
N GLY A 154 1.19 -5.91 8.21
CA GLY A 154 1.04 -6.95 7.19
C GLY A 154 2.40 -7.58 6.88
N GLU A 155 2.64 -8.81 7.33
CA GLU A 155 3.89 -9.52 7.08
C GLU A 155 3.88 -10.37 5.80
N PHE A 156 4.98 -10.32 5.04
CA PHE A 156 5.24 -11.28 3.96
C PHE A 156 6.73 -11.66 3.88
N PRO A 157 7.09 -12.95 3.81
CA PRO A 157 6.24 -14.15 3.74
C PRO A 157 5.27 -14.34 4.91
N PHE A 158 4.10 -14.93 4.63
CA PHE A 158 3.00 -15.04 5.59
C PHE A 158 3.36 -15.87 6.83
N ALA A 159 2.77 -15.53 7.98
CA ALA A 159 2.86 -16.36 9.17
C ALA A 159 2.17 -17.74 9.01
N GLU A 160 1.23 -17.89 8.08
CA GLU A 160 0.66 -19.20 7.69
C GLU A 160 1.60 -20.04 6.80
N ALA A 161 2.81 -19.54 6.51
CA ALA A 161 3.86 -20.26 5.81
C ALA A 161 5.07 -20.51 6.72
N LYS A 162 5.77 -21.62 6.49
CA LYS A 162 6.99 -22.00 7.22
C LYS A 162 8.10 -20.97 7.06
N GLU A 163 8.16 -20.33 5.89
CA GLU A 163 9.14 -19.31 5.52
C GLU A 163 8.84 -17.95 6.17
N GLY A 164 7.66 -17.77 6.76
CA GLY A 164 7.32 -16.58 7.53
C GLY A 164 7.98 -16.55 8.92
N GLY A 165 7.70 -15.49 9.68
CA GLY A 165 8.27 -15.32 11.01
C GLY A 165 9.75 -14.98 11.02
N ILE A 166 10.15 -14.14 10.06
CA ILE A 166 11.49 -13.56 10.02
C ILE A 166 11.53 -12.41 11.03
N ASP A 167 12.68 -12.20 11.69
CA ASP A 167 12.87 -11.06 12.58
C ASP A 167 12.52 -9.74 11.88
N GLY A 168 11.55 -9.02 12.42
CA GLY A 168 11.05 -7.76 11.87
C GLY A 168 12.14 -6.72 11.62
N ALA A 169 13.20 -6.70 12.43
CA ALA A 169 14.32 -5.77 12.26
C ALA A 169 15.10 -5.99 10.95
N ARG A 170 14.90 -7.14 10.30
CA ARG A 170 15.50 -7.49 8.99
C ARG A 170 14.55 -7.26 7.82
N CYS A 171 13.30 -6.91 8.07
CA CYS A 171 12.31 -6.68 7.03
C CYS A 171 12.35 -5.22 6.57
N VAL A 172 12.10 -5.00 5.29
CA VAL A 172 11.82 -3.67 4.77
C VAL A 172 10.42 -3.25 5.23
N GLU A 173 10.31 -2.06 5.83
CA GLU A 173 9.01 -1.48 6.18
C GLU A 173 8.47 -0.68 5.00
N VAL A 174 7.18 -0.85 4.69
CA VAL A 174 6.53 -0.14 3.59
C VAL A 174 5.15 0.40 3.96
N ILE A 175 4.71 1.45 3.26
CA ILE A 175 3.32 1.91 3.26
C ILE A 175 2.80 1.77 1.82
N PRO A 176 1.89 0.82 1.52
CA PRO A 176 1.19 0.79 0.25
C PRO A 176 0.21 1.97 0.21
N ASN A 177 0.17 2.66 -0.92
CA ASN A 177 -0.73 3.77 -1.16
C ASN A 177 -1.56 3.50 -2.40
N ALA A 178 -2.88 3.56 -2.27
CA ALA A 178 -3.77 3.56 -3.42
C ALA A 178 -3.68 4.93 -4.10
N SER A 179 -2.82 5.05 -5.10
CA SER A 179 -2.99 6.09 -6.10
C SER A 179 -4.15 5.68 -7.00
N SER A 180 -4.82 6.65 -7.58
CA SER A 180 -6.02 6.42 -8.37
C SER A 180 -5.73 5.49 -9.56
N GLY A 181 -6.18 4.24 -9.42
CA GLY A 181 -6.06 3.19 -10.41
C GLY A 181 -4.83 2.28 -10.30
N SER A 182 -3.91 2.49 -9.35
CA SER A 182 -2.81 1.56 -9.06
C SER A 182 -2.29 1.67 -7.63
N TRP A 183 -1.49 0.69 -7.21
CA TRP A 183 -0.83 0.75 -5.91
C TRP A 183 0.61 1.23 -6.06
N ASP A 184 0.92 2.32 -5.39
CA ASP A 184 2.30 2.72 -5.12
C ASP A 184 2.75 2.14 -3.78
N THR A 185 4.04 1.89 -3.59
CA THR A 185 4.57 1.37 -2.33
C THR A 185 5.72 2.25 -1.86
N TYR A 186 5.54 2.90 -0.71
CA TYR A 186 6.55 3.73 -0.09
C TYR A 186 7.42 2.90 0.86
N VAL A 187 8.74 3.05 0.78
CA VAL A 187 9.69 2.36 1.67
C VAL A 187 10.09 3.30 2.82
N LEU A 188 9.90 2.83 4.06
CA LEU A 188 10.16 3.58 5.29
C LEU A 188 11.62 3.44 5.78
N GLY A 189 12.04 4.41 6.60
CA GLY A 189 13.30 4.38 7.34
C GLY A 189 14.56 4.41 6.46
N ASP A 190 15.64 3.77 6.95
CA ASP A 190 16.93 3.64 6.25
C ASP A 190 16.89 2.64 5.09
N SER A 191 15.78 1.90 4.94
CA SER A 191 15.54 0.95 3.85
C SER A 191 15.30 1.62 2.48
N ARG A 192 15.45 2.95 2.41
CA ARG A 192 15.31 3.74 1.17
C ARG A 192 16.32 3.36 0.10
N VAL A 193 17.48 2.82 0.49
CA VAL A 193 18.33 2.02 -0.41
C VAL A 193 17.90 0.57 -0.24
N LEU A 194 16.90 0.18 -1.03
CA LEU A 194 16.36 -1.17 -1.00
C LEU A 194 17.49 -2.18 -1.28
N ASP A 195 17.78 -3.05 -0.32
CA ASP A 195 18.57 -4.26 -0.56
C ASP A 195 17.64 -5.37 -1.07
N PRO A 196 17.74 -5.80 -2.35
CA PRO A 196 16.92 -6.88 -2.87
C PRO A 196 17.15 -8.24 -2.17
N ALA A 197 18.23 -8.38 -1.39
CA ALA A 197 18.46 -9.57 -0.55
C ALA A 197 17.67 -9.56 0.77
N THR A 198 16.87 -8.51 1.03
CA THR A 198 15.97 -8.46 2.18
C THR A 198 15.00 -9.65 2.16
N PRO A 199 14.85 -10.38 3.27
CA PRO A 199 14.08 -11.62 3.29
C PRO A 199 12.56 -11.44 3.44
N CYS A 200 12.09 -10.24 3.82
CA CYS A 200 10.68 -9.98 4.15
C CYS A 200 10.30 -8.51 4.04
N VAL A 201 8.99 -8.26 4.00
CA VAL A 201 8.37 -6.95 4.10
C VAL A 201 7.45 -6.89 5.32
N ARG A 202 7.39 -5.72 5.98
CA ARG A 202 6.39 -5.33 6.96
C ARG A 202 5.61 -4.14 6.41
N ALA A 203 4.37 -4.36 6.02
CA ALA A 203 3.50 -3.32 5.51
C ALA A 203 2.75 -2.64 6.66
N HIS A 204 2.81 -1.32 6.71
CA HIS A 204 1.92 -0.46 7.50
C HIS A 204 0.60 -0.32 6.74
N VAL A 205 -0.43 -1.02 7.18
CA VAL A 205 -1.71 -1.09 6.49
C VAL A 205 -2.86 -0.89 7.47
N PRO A 206 -3.97 -0.25 7.05
CA PRO A 206 -5.19 -0.24 7.84
C PRO A 206 -5.63 -1.67 8.21
N ALA A 207 -6.27 -1.82 9.37
CA ALA A 207 -6.71 -3.13 9.85
C ALA A 207 -7.61 -3.87 8.83
N VAL A 208 -8.43 -3.13 8.07
CA VAL A 208 -9.30 -3.68 7.02
C VAL A 208 -8.53 -4.28 5.85
N ASP A 209 -7.38 -3.70 5.48
CA ASP A 209 -6.53 -4.21 4.41
C ASP A 209 -5.82 -5.50 4.83
N LYS A 210 -5.33 -5.57 6.07
CA LYS A 210 -4.77 -6.81 6.63
C LYS A 210 -5.83 -7.91 6.66
N GLN A 211 -7.01 -7.61 7.21
CA GLN A 211 -8.11 -8.56 7.29
C GLN A 211 -8.53 -9.08 5.90
N PHE A 212 -8.62 -8.19 4.91
CA PHE A 212 -8.94 -8.57 3.53
C PHE A 212 -7.91 -9.56 2.98
N ALA A 213 -6.61 -9.29 3.14
CA ALA A 213 -5.57 -10.19 2.68
C ALA A 213 -5.59 -11.55 3.39
N ASP A 214 -5.82 -11.57 4.71
CA ASP A 214 -5.93 -12.82 5.49
C ASP A 214 -7.13 -13.66 5.01
N VAL A 215 -8.26 -13.02 4.69
CA VAL A 215 -9.43 -13.69 4.08
C VAL A 215 -9.07 -14.26 2.72
N LYS A 216 -8.42 -13.49 1.84
CA LYS A 216 -8.03 -13.96 0.49
C LYS A 216 -7.06 -15.13 0.53
N LEU A 217 -6.10 -15.12 1.45
CA LEU A 217 -5.17 -16.23 1.65
C LEU A 217 -5.91 -17.50 2.07
N ASN A 218 -6.83 -17.39 3.03
CA ASN A 218 -7.64 -18.52 3.48
C ASN A 218 -8.57 -19.07 2.39
N GLU A 219 -9.31 -18.20 1.70
CA GLU A 219 -10.13 -18.57 0.53
C GLU A 219 -9.29 -19.29 -0.52
N GLY A 220 -8.08 -18.83 -0.78
CA GLY A 220 -7.16 -19.45 -1.73
C GLY A 220 -6.70 -20.85 -1.27
N PHE A 221 -6.43 -21.05 0.03
CA PHE A 221 -6.14 -22.39 0.56
C PHE A 221 -7.33 -23.34 0.45
N GLU A 222 -8.56 -22.86 0.71
CA GLU A 222 -9.80 -23.64 0.54
C GLU A 222 -10.01 -24.03 -0.92
N ASN A 223 -9.95 -23.07 -1.84
CA ASN A 223 -10.19 -23.31 -3.27
C ASN A 223 -9.14 -24.23 -3.91
N GLN A 224 -7.89 -24.15 -3.46
CA GLN A 224 -6.79 -24.95 -3.99
C GLN A 224 -6.52 -26.23 -3.18
N HIS A 225 -7.30 -26.48 -2.12
CA HIS A 225 -7.12 -27.60 -1.20
C HIS A 225 -5.67 -27.73 -0.68
N VAL A 226 -5.00 -26.61 -0.40
CA VAL A 226 -3.64 -26.62 0.18
C VAL A 226 -3.78 -27.02 1.63
N ILE A 227 -3.13 -28.09 2.09
CA ILE A 227 -3.16 -28.52 3.51
C ILE A 227 -1.80 -28.30 4.17
N ASN A 228 -1.68 -28.61 5.47
CA ASN A 228 -0.42 -28.44 6.18
C ASN A 228 0.72 -29.20 5.49
N SER A 229 1.90 -28.57 5.45
CA SER A 229 3.11 -29.06 4.78
C SER A 229 3.06 -29.12 3.25
N ASP A 230 1.96 -28.75 2.61
CA ASP A 230 1.94 -28.58 1.15
C ASP A 230 2.76 -27.37 0.75
N GLN A 231 3.50 -27.51 -0.36
CA GLN A 231 4.07 -26.36 -1.04
C GLN A 231 3.02 -25.69 -1.92
N PHE A 232 3.09 -24.36 -2.03
CA PHE A 232 2.21 -23.56 -2.86
C PHE A 232 2.94 -22.34 -3.43
N LYS A 233 2.46 -21.88 -4.57
CA LYS A 233 2.72 -20.54 -5.10
C LYS A 233 1.57 -19.61 -4.73
N VAL A 234 1.82 -18.32 -4.76
CA VAL A 234 0.82 -17.26 -4.58
C VAL A 234 0.91 -16.31 -5.76
N GLU A 235 -0.23 -16.08 -6.39
CA GLU A 235 -0.35 -15.14 -7.50
C GLU A 235 -1.07 -13.89 -6.99
N PHE A 236 -0.35 -12.78 -6.93
CA PHE A 236 -0.91 -11.50 -6.56
C PHE A 236 -1.39 -10.75 -7.81
N THR A 237 -2.66 -10.35 -7.81
CA THR A 237 -3.22 -9.48 -8.84
C THR A 237 -3.75 -8.21 -8.20
N THR A 238 -3.20 -7.07 -8.61
CA THR A 238 -3.69 -5.74 -8.28
C THR A 238 -4.05 -5.00 -9.58
N PRO A 239 -4.78 -3.87 -9.52
CA PRO A 239 -5.05 -3.06 -10.71
C PRO A 239 -3.75 -2.68 -11.43
N ALA A 240 -3.76 -2.79 -12.76
CA ALA A 240 -2.63 -2.38 -13.58
C ALA A 240 -2.40 -0.87 -13.47
N ALA A 241 -1.13 -0.45 -13.55
CA ALA A 241 -0.77 0.96 -13.63
C ALA A 241 -1.53 1.66 -14.77
N VAL A 242 -2.29 2.69 -14.43
CA VAL A 242 -2.97 3.58 -15.37
C VAL A 242 -2.17 4.89 -15.50
N PRO A 243 -2.29 5.62 -16.63
CA PRO A 243 -1.72 6.95 -16.73
C PRO A 243 -2.23 7.85 -15.60
N GLN A 244 -1.31 8.59 -15.00
CA GLN A 244 -1.57 9.50 -13.89
C GLN A 244 -0.72 10.76 -14.01
N ALA A 245 -1.09 11.80 -13.27
CA ALA A 245 -0.34 13.04 -13.14
C ALA A 245 1.15 12.77 -12.87
N ALA A 246 2.02 13.63 -13.39
CA ALA A 246 3.47 13.41 -13.33
C ALA A 246 4.00 13.35 -11.89
N CYS A 247 3.45 14.17 -10.99
CA CYS A 247 3.79 14.17 -9.57
C CYS A 247 3.31 12.90 -8.85
N LEU A 248 2.20 12.29 -9.28
CA LEU A 248 1.76 10.99 -8.74
C LEU A 248 2.64 9.85 -9.25
N ALA A 249 3.10 9.92 -10.50
CA ALA A 249 3.99 8.91 -11.07
C ALA A 249 5.43 9.00 -10.54
N ASN A 250 5.88 10.18 -10.10
CA ASN A 250 7.27 10.44 -9.73
C ASN A 250 7.37 11.07 -8.34
N TRP A 251 7.31 10.24 -7.30
CA TRP A 251 7.41 10.70 -5.93
C TRP A 251 8.83 11.15 -5.60
N PRO A 252 9.02 12.35 -5.00
CA PRO A 252 10.33 12.77 -4.55
C PRO A 252 10.76 11.99 -3.31
N SER A 253 12.06 11.77 -3.17
CA SER A 253 12.63 11.08 -2.01
C SER A 253 12.25 11.79 -0.69
N GLY A 254 11.74 11.01 0.27
CA GLY A 254 11.27 11.50 1.56
C GLY A 254 9.84 12.05 1.57
N ALA A 255 9.09 11.93 0.47
CA ALA A 255 7.64 12.15 0.48
C ALA A 255 6.92 11.05 1.28
N LEU A 256 5.86 11.43 1.98
CA LEU A 256 4.98 10.54 2.74
C LEU A 256 3.59 10.55 2.10
N PRO A 257 2.87 9.41 2.12
CA PRO A 257 1.52 9.35 1.57
C PRO A 257 0.56 10.29 2.30
N SER A 258 -0.35 10.93 1.56
CA SER A 258 -1.42 11.76 2.08
C SER A 258 -2.60 11.75 1.11
N GLY A 259 -3.71 11.10 1.52
CA GLY A 259 -4.84 10.88 0.62
C GLY A 259 -4.44 10.03 -0.59
N ALA A 260 -4.89 10.42 -1.78
CA ALA A 260 -4.49 9.79 -3.06
C ALA A 260 -3.17 10.36 -3.62
N GLY A 261 -2.37 11.03 -2.80
CA GLY A 261 -1.10 11.62 -3.21
C GLY A 261 -0.08 11.63 -2.08
N TRP A 262 0.71 12.69 -1.99
CA TRP A 262 1.84 12.74 -1.05
C TRP A 262 2.20 14.15 -0.58
N ILE A 263 2.93 14.20 0.54
CA ILE A 263 3.50 15.42 1.12
C ILE A 263 4.98 15.20 1.44
N ARG A 264 5.82 16.19 1.14
CA ARG A 264 7.24 16.21 1.44
C ARG A 264 7.61 17.53 2.09
N ASN A 265 8.12 17.46 3.31
CA ASN A 265 8.65 18.61 4.04
C ASN A 265 10.17 18.46 4.19
N THR A 266 10.88 19.54 3.93
CA THR A 266 12.34 19.62 4.06
C THR A 266 12.71 20.67 5.10
N THR A 267 13.86 20.48 5.71
CA THR A 267 14.37 21.38 6.75
C THR A 267 15.85 21.66 6.55
N GLU A 268 16.34 22.69 7.23
CA GLU A 268 17.76 23.00 7.35
C GLU A 268 18.13 23.34 8.80
N PRO A 269 19.38 23.13 9.21
CA PRO A 269 19.81 23.40 10.58
C PRO A 269 19.85 24.90 10.89
N VAL A 270 19.51 25.25 12.13
CA VAL A 270 19.69 26.58 12.72
C VAL A 270 20.44 26.48 14.04
N ALA A 271 21.28 27.47 14.33
CA ALA A 271 22.07 27.51 15.56
C ALA A 271 21.21 27.61 16.82
N HIS A 272 20.06 28.27 16.73
CA HIS A 272 19.13 28.47 17.83
C HIS A 272 17.69 28.41 17.32
N VAL A 273 16.84 27.56 17.90
CA VAL A 273 15.41 27.49 17.56
C VAL A 273 14.64 28.74 18.00
N ASN A 274 15.15 29.47 18.99
CA ASN A 274 14.67 30.79 19.37
C ASN A 274 15.89 31.68 19.68
N LYS A 275 16.07 32.79 18.97
CA LYS A 275 17.28 33.64 19.05
C LYS A 275 17.08 34.95 19.82
N THR A 276 15.85 35.32 20.16
CA THR A 276 15.53 36.62 20.78
C THR A 276 15.10 36.53 22.25
N ILE A 277 14.91 35.31 22.75
CA ILE A 277 14.56 35.04 24.16
C ILE A 277 15.80 34.73 25.01
N ILE A 278 15.69 34.88 26.33
CA ILE A 278 16.75 34.52 27.29
C ILE A 278 16.19 33.46 28.27
N PRO A 279 16.86 32.31 28.45
CA PRO A 279 18.04 31.86 27.69
C PRO A 279 17.69 31.59 26.22
N ILE A 280 18.67 31.78 25.33
CA ILE A 280 18.52 31.46 23.90
C ILE A 280 18.22 29.97 23.72
N GLY A 281 17.46 29.63 22.68
CA GLY A 281 17.11 28.26 22.37
C GLY A 281 18.32 27.43 21.93
N SER A 282 18.23 26.11 22.08
CA SER A 282 19.23 25.17 21.55
C SER A 282 19.24 25.16 20.02
N ALA A 283 20.26 24.54 19.43
CA ALA A 283 20.25 24.22 18.00
C ALA A 283 19.06 23.34 17.63
N GLY A 284 18.64 23.44 16.37
CA GLY A 284 17.53 22.66 15.81
C GLY A 284 17.42 22.86 14.31
N THR A 285 16.22 22.75 13.76
CA THR A 285 15.97 22.88 12.33
C THR A 285 14.82 23.84 12.04
N ARG A 286 14.82 24.48 10.87
CA ARG A 286 13.68 25.26 10.36
C ARG A 286 13.16 24.65 9.04
N PRO A 287 11.86 24.80 8.72
CA PRO A 287 11.32 24.38 7.42
C PRO A 287 11.94 25.16 6.26
N THR A 288 12.22 24.51 5.13
CA THR A 288 12.75 25.14 3.91
C THR A 288 11.84 25.02 2.72
N THR A 289 11.20 23.88 2.51
CA THR A 289 10.22 23.68 1.44
C THR A 289 9.24 22.60 1.85
N ALA A 290 7.96 22.89 1.59
CA ALA A 290 6.86 21.95 1.72
C ALA A 290 6.24 21.75 0.33
N GLN A 291 6.19 20.50 -0.12
CA GLN A 291 5.64 20.10 -1.41
C GLN A 291 4.53 19.08 -1.18
N ALA A 292 3.52 19.10 -2.03
CA ALA A 292 2.48 18.10 -2.07
C ALA A 292 2.07 17.80 -3.50
N CYS A 293 1.71 16.55 -3.76
CA CYS A 293 0.94 16.17 -4.94
C CYS A 293 -0.46 15.82 -4.44
N LEU A 294 -1.42 16.69 -4.72
CA LEU A 294 -2.77 16.59 -4.20
C LEU A 294 -3.64 15.83 -5.21
N GLY A 295 -3.87 14.54 -4.97
CA GLY A 295 -4.77 13.73 -5.80
C GLY A 295 -6.25 13.98 -5.50
N LYS A 296 -7.14 13.30 -6.23
CA LYS A 296 -8.61 13.46 -6.13
C LYS A 296 -9.16 13.34 -4.70
N LYS A 297 -8.60 12.42 -3.91
CA LYS A 297 -8.93 12.25 -2.49
C LYS A 297 -7.85 12.96 -1.66
N LEU A 298 -8.19 14.07 -1.02
CA LEU A 298 -7.27 14.77 -0.12
C LEU A 298 -7.04 13.94 1.16
N GLY A 299 -5.84 14.07 1.74
CA GLY A 299 -5.51 13.44 3.01
C GLY A 299 -6.22 14.09 4.20
N ALA A 300 -6.34 13.34 5.30
CA ALA A 300 -6.78 13.88 6.58
C ALA A 300 -5.58 14.54 7.27
N GLY A 301 -5.48 15.88 7.17
CA GLY A 301 -4.45 16.62 7.89
C GLY A 301 -4.70 16.64 9.40
N LYS A 302 -3.78 17.28 10.13
CA LYS A 302 -3.88 17.36 11.61
C LYS A 302 -3.84 18.78 12.14
N PRO A 303 -4.44 19.03 13.31
CA PRO A 303 -4.33 20.33 13.97
C PRO A 303 -2.88 20.69 14.28
N ALA A 304 -2.52 21.97 14.12
CA ALA A 304 -1.17 22.46 14.44
C ALA A 304 -0.93 22.47 15.95
N SER A 305 0.20 21.94 16.39
CA SER A 305 0.59 21.87 17.81
C SER A 305 2.12 21.93 17.99
N GLY A 306 2.59 21.86 19.24
CA GLY A 306 4.01 21.81 19.57
C GLY A 306 4.70 23.18 19.76
N ASP A 307 5.99 23.14 20.06
CA ASP A 307 6.87 24.30 20.20
C ASP A 307 7.78 24.38 18.96
N ILE A 308 7.25 24.99 17.89
CA ILE A 308 7.93 25.06 16.59
C ILE A 308 9.09 26.07 16.62
N THR A 309 10.04 25.93 15.69
CA THR A 309 11.16 26.87 15.53
C THR A 309 10.66 28.31 15.35
N GLY A 310 11.17 29.22 16.18
CA GLY A 310 10.79 30.63 16.23
C GLY A 310 9.51 30.93 16.99
N TRP A 311 8.83 29.94 17.60
CA TRP A 311 7.53 30.17 18.24
C TRP A 311 7.60 31.15 19.41
N ARG A 312 8.60 31.01 20.28
CA ARG A 312 8.77 31.91 21.44
C ARG A 312 9.30 33.28 21.03
N ASP A 313 10.15 33.32 20.00
CA ASP A 313 10.57 34.58 19.37
C ASP A 313 9.36 35.37 18.84
N ALA A 314 8.42 34.68 18.18
CA ALA A 314 7.19 35.29 17.66
C ALA A 314 6.33 35.82 18.81
N GLN A 315 6.15 35.03 19.88
CA GLN A 315 5.41 35.46 21.06
C GLN A 315 6.02 36.71 21.71
N LYS A 316 7.34 36.76 21.83
CA LYS A 316 8.07 37.93 22.33
C LYS A 316 7.84 39.15 21.43
N PHE A 317 7.99 39.00 20.10
CA PHE A 317 7.76 40.08 19.16
C PHE A 317 6.35 40.68 19.30
N ASN A 318 5.33 39.83 19.48
CA ASN A 318 3.94 40.27 19.66
C ASN A 318 3.74 41.03 20.98
N GLN A 319 4.40 40.60 22.06
CA GLN A 319 4.38 41.31 23.35
C GLN A 319 5.07 42.68 23.27
N ASP A 320 6.19 42.76 22.55
CA ASP A 320 6.97 43.99 22.38
C ASP A 320 6.29 45.00 21.44
N ASN A 321 5.28 44.57 20.64
CA ASN A 321 4.60 45.40 19.63
C ASN A 321 3.07 45.43 19.83
N PRO A 322 2.56 46.13 20.85
CA PRO A 322 1.12 46.21 21.13
C PRO A 322 0.33 46.94 20.02
N PRO A 323 -0.98 46.64 19.86
CA PRO A 323 -1.77 45.71 20.66
C PRO A 323 -1.48 44.25 20.28
N VAL A 324 -1.32 43.42 21.32
CA VAL A 324 -1.12 41.96 21.18
C VAL A 324 -2.28 41.38 20.38
N THR A 325 -1.95 40.63 19.33
CA THR A 325 -2.95 39.99 18.46
C THR A 325 -2.69 38.50 18.32
N SER A 326 -3.69 37.77 17.81
CA SER A 326 -3.59 36.32 17.68
C SER A 326 -2.49 35.91 16.68
N GLN A 327 -1.63 34.99 17.12
CA GLN A 327 -0.62 34.32 16.31
C GLN A 327 -1.03 32.86 16.11
N ALA A 328 -0.50 32.25 15.06
CA ALA A 328 -0.78 30.87 14.71
C ALA A 328 0.48 30.12 14.32
N ARG A 329 0.39 28.80 14.45
CA ARG A 329 1.30 27.85 13.81
C ARG A 329 0.75 27.61 12.41
N CYS A 330 1.23 28.38 11.44
CA CYS A 330 0.77 28.26 10.07
C CYS A 330 1.30 26.98 9.46
N HIS A 331 0.41 26.21 8.85
CA HIS A 331 0.79 25.11 7.98
C HIS A 331 1.42 25.63 6.69
N LEU A 332 2.43 24.94 6.18
CA LEU A 332 2.96 25.16 4.83
C LEU A 332 2.12 24.40 3.80
N ILE A 333 1.87 23.10 4.02
CA ILE A 333 0.75 22.37 3.42
C ILE A 333 -0.40 22.37 4.40
N ALA A 334 -1.52 23.00 4.06
CA ALA A 334 -2.65 23.16 4.96
C ALA A 334 -3.23 21.82 5.46
N ASN A 335 -3.74 21.82 6.69
CA ASN A 335 -4.47 20.67 7.26
C ASN A 335 -5.60 20.20 6.31
N ILE A 336 -6.37 21.14 5.74
CA ILE A 336 -7.45 20.82 4.78
C ILE A 336 -6.98 20.18 3.46
N LEU A 337 -5.67 20.19 3.19
CA LEU A 337 -5.02 19.56 2.04
C LEU A 337 -4.23 18.31 2.45
N GLY A 338 -4.38 17.84 3.69
CA GLY A 338 -3.67 16.65 4.21
C GLY A 338 -2.39 16.95 4.99
N GLY A 339 -2.09 18.22 5.26
CA GLY A 339 -0.88 18.65 5.96
C GLY A 339 -0.75 18.10 7.39
N PRO A 340 0.43 17.58 7.78
CA PRO A 340 0.71 17.21 9.17
C PRO A 340 0.85 18.45 10.05
N GLY A 341 0.53 18.30 11.34
CA GLY A 341 0.51 19.40 12.31
C GLY A 341 0.82 18.99 13.74
N ALA A 342 0.93 17.69 14.02
CA ALA A 342 1.30 17.17 15.33
C ALA A 342 2.82 17.17 15.52
N ILE A 343 3.28 16.64 16.67
CA ILE A 343 4.71 16.49 16.95
C ILE A 343 5.25 15.20 16.30
N LEU A 344 4.48 14.11 16.39
CA LEU A 344 4.91 12.77 15.98
C LEU A 344 4.72 12.49 14.48
N ASP A 345 3.85 13.25 13.80
CA ASP A 345 3.60 13.16 12.35
C ASP A 345 4.59 13.97 11.50
N GLY A 346 5.66 14.50 12.12
CA GLY A 346 6.60 15.40 11.45
C GLY A 346 6.03 16.81 11.19
N GLY A 347 4.88 17.16 11.77
CA GLY A 347 4.20 18.44 11.60
C GLY A 347 5.06 19.64 11.99
N GLN A 348 6.04 19.48 12.89
CA GLN A 348 6.99 20.56 13.21
C GLN A 348 7.77 21.06 11.97
N ASN A 349 7.94 20.21 10.95
CA ASN A 349 8.60 20.55 9.68
C ASN A 349 7.64 21.19 8.66
N ASN A 350 6.34 21.15 8.93
CA ASN A 350 5.29 21.73 8.09
C ASN A 350 4.72 23.02 8.71
N LEU A 351 5.30 23.52 9.80
CA LEU A 351 4.75 24.64 10.56
C LEU A 351 5.73 25.79 10.69
N VAL A 352 5.24 27.02 10.54
CA VAL A 352 5.99 28.25 10.82
C VAL A 352 5.19 29.21 11.71
N PRO A 353 5.85 30.01 12.57
CA PRO A 353 5.17 31.06 13.32
C PRO A 353 4.64 32.14 12.39
N CYS A 354 3.39 32.54 12.59
CA CYS A 354 2.76 33.54 11.73
C CYS A 354 1.65 34.32 12.43
N TRP A 355 1.17 35.36 11.77
CA TRP A 355 -0.07 36.03 12.19
C TRP A 355 -1.30 35.21 11.81
N GLN A 356 -2.25 35.08 12.74
CA GLN A 356 -3.53 34.42 12.47
C GLN A 356 -4.34 35.17 11.40
N VAL A 357 -4.36 36.50 11.45
CA VAL A 357 -4.91 37.37 10.40
C VAL A 357 -3.76 38.10 9.74
N GLY A 358 -3.54 37.85 8.45
CA GLY A 358 -2.31 38.22 7.73
C GLY A 358 -1.87 37.06 6.85
N MET A 359 -0.84 36.32 7.28
CA MET A 359 -0.32 35.18 6.53
C MET A 359 -1.24 33.96 6.55
N ASN A 360 -1.78 33.58 7.73
CA ASN A 360 -2.64 32.39 7.84
C ASN A 360 -3.98 32.59 7.12
N THR A 361 -4.78 33.53 7.63
CA THR A 361 -6.12 33.86 7.13
C THR A 361 -6.23 35.33 6.73
N GLY A 362 -7.22 35.67 5.91
CA GLY A 362 -7.43 37.00 5.33
C GLY A 362 -7.39 36.97 3.81
N THR A 363 -7.25 38.15 3.19
CA THR A 363 -7.20 38.29 1.73
C THR A 363 -6.20 39.37 1.32
N PRO A 364 -5.18 39.05 0.51
CA PRO A 364 -4.69 37.71 0.21
C PRO A 364 -3.96 37.09 1.41
N SER A 365 -4.08 35.78 1.60
CA SER A 365 -3.35 34.99 2.61
C SER A 365 -3.08 33.58 2.07
N MET A 366 -2.36 32.73 2.82
CA MET A 366 -2.19 31.32 2.44
C MET A 366 -3.53 30.64 2.20
N ARG A 367 -4.51 30.89 3.09
CA ARG A 367 -5.90 30.40 2.94
C ARG A 367 -6.55 30.70 1.60
N THR A 368 -6.21 31.83 0.97
CA THR A 368 -6.75 32.19 -0.36
C THR A 368 -6.37 31.14 -1.40
N TYR A 369 -5.11 30.76 -1.45
CA TYR A 369 -4.55 29.83 -2.44
C TYR A 369 -4.82 28.36 -2.08
N GLU A 370 -4.82 28.04 -0.79
CA GLU A 370 -5.24 26.71 -0.30
C GLU A 370 -6.69 26.39 -0.68
N PHE A 371 -7.58 27.39 -0.62
CA PHE A 371 -8.97 27.23 -1.03
C PHE A 371 -9.11 27.02 -2.54
N MET A 372 -8.27 27.66 -3.36
CA MET A 372 -8.23 27.40 -4.81
C MET A 372 -7.88 25.93 -5.09
N ALA A 373 -6.83 25.40 -4.46
CA ALA A 373 -6.45 24.00 -4.62
C ALA A 373 -7.53 23.03 -4.11
N GLN A 374 -8.12 23.32 -2.94
CA GLN A 374 -9.21 22.50 -2.39
C GLN A 374 -10.42 22.46 -3.32
N LYS A 375 -10.80 23.61 -3.90
CA LYS A 375 -11.93 23.71 -4.81
C LYS A 375 -11.66 22.94 -6.09
N GLU A 376 -10.49 23.13 -6.69
CA GLU A 376 -10.08 22.48 -7.95
C GLU A 376 -10.12 20.95 -7.84
N VAL A 377 -9.56 20.37 -6.78
CA VAL A 377 -9.64 18.91 -6.55
C VAL A 377 -11.10 18.42 -6.47
N GLY A 378 -11.99 19.27 -5.96
CA GLY A 378 -13.42 18.99 -5.84
C GLY A 378 -14.23 19.12 -7.13
N GLU A 379 -13.67 19.71 -8.20
CA GLU A 379 -14.38 19.90 -9.47
C GLU A 379 -14.68 18.55 -10.14
N ALA A 380 -15.77 18.49 -10.91
CA ALA A 380 -16.23 17.23 -11.52
C ALA A 380 -15.31 16.74 -12.65
N ASP A 381 -14.62 17.65 -13.31
CA ASP A 381 -13.67 17.39 -14.41
C ASP A 381 -12.25 17.10 -13.92
N PHE A 382 -11.94 17.34 -12.64
CA PHE A 382 -10.72 16.86 -12.01
C PHE A 382 -10.79 15.33 -11.88
N GLY A 383 -10.10 14.64 -12.78
CA GLY A 383 -10.12 13.20 -12.91
C GLY A 383 -9.55 12.49 -11.68
N ALA A 384 -9.83 11.19 -11.56
CA ALA A 384 -9.28 10.40 -10.46
C ALA A 384 -7.75 10.46 -10.44
N ASN A 385 -7.11 10.41 -11.61
CA ASN A 385 -5.65 10.34 -11.79
C ASN A 385 -5.01 11.70 -12.09
N ASP A 386 -5.77 12.78 -11.99
CA ASP A 386 -5.25 14.14 -12.01
C ASP A 386 -4.70 14.48 -10.61
N ALA A 387 -3.78 15.43 -10.54
CA ALA A 387 -3.23 15.93 -9.29
C ALA A 387 -2.86 17.40 -9.38
N ILE A 388 -2.72 18.04 -8.22
CA ILE A 388 -2.12 19.38 -8.12
C ILE A 388 -0.73 19.25 -7.52
N LEU A 389 0.31 19.62 -8.27
CA LEU A 389 1.63 19.84 -7.70
C LEU A 389 1.62 21.20 -6.99
N TYR A 390 1.64 21.16 -5.67
CA TYR A 390 1.51 22.32 -4.78
C TYR A 390 2.80 22.49 -3.97
N GLN A 391 3.34 23.70 -3.91
CA GLN A 391 4.57 23.98 -3.17
C GLN A 391 4.49 25.28 -2.38
N VAL A 392 5.05 25.27 -1.17
CA VAL A 392 5.25 26.43 -0.32
C VAL A 392 6.69 26.48 0.16
N THR A 393 7.34 27.63 -0.02
CA THR A 393 8.72 27.88 0.37
C THR A 393 8.76 29.09 1.30
N PRO A 394 9.08 28.92 2.59
CA PRO A 394 9.32 30.03 3.50
C PRO A 394 10.48 30.91 3.04
N VAL A 395 10.29 32.22 3.11
CA VAL A 395 11.32 33.21 2.79
C VAL A 395 11.89 33.75 4.09
N PHE A 396 13.18 33.52 4.32
CA PHE A 396 13.89 33.99 5.50
C PHE A 396 14.76 35.21 5.16
N ARG A 397 15.04 36.05 6.16
CA ARG A 397 15.88 37.24 5.98
C ARG A 397 17.35 36.86 5.78
N ASP A 398 17.82 35.89 6.56
CA ASP A 398 19.19 35.38 6.50
C ASP A 398 19.29 33.94 7.04
N ALA A 399 20.51 33.40 7.08
CA ALA A 399 20.80 32.05 7.55
C ALA A 399 20.49 31.83 9.04
N THR A 400 20.32 32.89 9.83
CA THR A 400 20.02 32.83 11.27
C THR A 400 18.54 32.99 11.59
N SER A 401 17.71 33.43 10.64
CA SER A 401 16.26 33.60 10.86
C SER A 401 15.59 32.31 11.33
N THR A 402 14.68 32.41 12.28
CA THR A 402 13.85 31.29 12.74
C THR A 402 12.39 31.45 12.32
N ILE A 403 12.00 32.68 11.97
CA ILE A 403 10.66 33.04 11.51
C ILE A 403 10.78 33.61 10.09
N PRO A 404 9.98 33.14 9.12
CA PRO A 404 10.02 33.66 7.77
C PRO A 404 9.38 35.05 7.69
N VAL A 405 9.90 35.91 6.81
CA VAL A 405 9.31 37.21 6.46
C VAL A 405 8.05 37.08 5.58
N GLY A 406 7.83 35.90 5.02
CA GLY A 406 6.68 35.53 4.21
C GLY A 406 6.88 34.14 3.60
N VAL A 407 5.97 33.72 2.74
CA VAL A 407 6.10 32.47 1.97
C VAL A 407 5.89 32.76 0.50
N THR A 408 6.56 32.00 -0.36
CA THR A 408 6.20 31.89 -1.78
C THR A 408 5.41 30.61 -2.00
N MET A 409 4.34 30.67 -2.77
CA MET A 409 3.47 29.53 -3.07
C MET A 409 3.32 29.38 -4.59
N THR A 410 3.27 28.14 -5.07
CA THR A 410 3.00 27.81 -6.48
C THR A 410 2.08 26.59 -6.56
N ALA A 411 1.22 26.53 -7.58
CA ALA A 411 0.47 25.32 -7.87
C ALA A 411 0.20 25.13 -9.36
N SER A 412 0.35 23.90 -9.84
CA SER A 412 -0.04 23.48 -11.19
C SER A 412 -0.93 22.25 -11.13
N ILE A 413 -1.99 22.22 -11.93
CA ILE A 413 -2.79 21.03 -12.17
C ILE A 413 -2.04 20.20 -13.21
N GLU A 414 -1.79 18.95 -12.88
CA GLU A 414 -1.20 17.95 -13.74
C GLU A 414 -2.26 16.89 -14.05
N ARG A 415 -2.54 16.72 -15.34
CA ARG A 415 -3.58 15.81 -15.81
C ARG A 415 -2.99 14.44 -16.14
N ALA A 416 -3.80 13.40 -16.04
CA ALA A 416 -3.43 12.03 -16.38
C ALA A 416 -2.97 11.84 -17.84
N ASN A 417 -3.41 12.72 -18.74
CA ASN A 417 -3.00 12.73 -20.15
C ASN A 417 -1.62 13.38 -20.39
N GLY A 418 -0.94 13.83 -19.32
CA GLY A 418 0.36 14.48 -19.37
C GLY A 418 0.33 16.00 -19.60
N SER A 419 -0.84 16.62 -19.77
CA SER A 419 -0.94 18.09 -19.81
C SER A 419 -0.80 18.70 -18.42
N ALA A 420 -0.25 19.91 -18.35
CA ALA A 420 -0.16 20.68 -17.12
C ALA A 420 -0.64 22.11 -17.35
N GLU A 421 -1.33 22.67 -16.37
CA GLU A 421 -1.82 24.04 -16.36
C GLU A 421 -1.54 24.71 -15.01
N GLU A 422 -1.25 26.01 -15.03
CA GLU A 422 -0.98 26.75 -13.81
C GLU A 422 -2.30 27.06 -13.08
N LEU A 423 -2.43 26.62 -11.83
CA LEU A 423 -3.58 26.98 -10.98
C LEU A 423 -3.39 28.39 -10.39
N PHE A 424 -2.18 28.66 -9.91
CA PHE A 424 -1.73 30.01 -9.59
C PHE A 424 -0.20 30.10 -9.71
N PRO A 425 0.32 31.28 -10.12
CA PRO A 425 1.76 31.50 -10.31
C PRO A 425 2.50 31.55 -8.97
N ASN A 426 3.80 31.87 -9.03
CA ASN A 426 4.58 32.17 -7.85
C ASN A 426 4.04 33.41 -7.11
N VAL A 427 3.24 33.18 -6.06
CA VAL A 427 2.62 34.22 -5.25
C VAL A 427 3.36 34.38 -3.93
N TYR A 428 3.58 35.62 -3.51
CA TYR A 428 4.23 35.94 -2.24
C TYR A 428 3.19 36.39 -1.20
N VAL A 429 3.18 35.73 -0.05
CA VAL A 429 2.31 36.08 1.09
C VAL A 429 3.19 36.58 2.25
N PRO A 430 3.15 37.88 2.60
CA PRO A 430 3.99 38.42 3.66
C PRO A 430 3.52 37.96 5.05
N ASN A 431 4.48 37.78 5.96
CA ASN A 431 4.20 37.45 7.37
C ASN A 431 3.91 38.70 8.21
N THR A 432 3.05 39.58 7.70
CA THR A 432 2.66 40.85 8.32
C THR A 432 1.31 40.76 9.02
N LYS A 433 1.06 41.67 9.96
CA LYS A 433 -0.22 41.72 10.67
C LYS A 433 -1.30 42.23 9.72
N ALA A 434 -2.29 41.39 9.42
CA ALA A 434 -3.29 41.64 8.38
C ALA A 434 -2.64 42.09 7.05
N ASN A 435 -3.38 42.81 6.21
CA ASN A 435 -2.88 43.36 4.96
C ASN A 435 -2.29 44.78 5.12
N THR A 436 -1.61 45.04 6.25
CA THR A 436 -1.08 46.39 6.55
C THR A 436 0.34 46.61 6.04
N GLY A 437 1.08 45.54 5.73
CA GLY A 437 2.52 45.61 5.46
C GLY A 437 3.38 45.92 6.69
N LEU A 438 2.77 46.15 7.86
CA LEU A 438 3.44 46.46 9.11
C LEU A 438 3.59 45.20 9.99
N LEU A 439 4.52 45.28 10.95
CA LEU A 439 4.73 44.25 11.97
C LEU A 439 5.00 42.87 11.34
N ASN A 440 6.00 42.81 10.45
CA ASN A 440 6.47 41.54 9.91
C ASN A 440 7.12 40.70 11.02
N LEU A 441 6.65 39.46 11.22
CA LEU A 441 7.19 38.56 12.26
C LEU A 441 8.57 37.99 11.93
N GLY A 442 8.98 38.03 10.66
CA GLY A 442 10.24 37.47 10.21
C GLY A 442 11.43 38.19 10.84
N ASN A 443 12.38 37.42 11.35
CA ASN A 443 13.49 37.90 12.17
C ASN A 443 14.87 37.66 11.55
#